data_AF-A0A6G3WJJ6-F1
#
_entry.id   AF-A0A6G3WJJ6-F1
#
_cell.length_a   1.000
_cell.length_b   1.000
_cell.length_c   1.000
_cell.angle_alpha   90.00
_cell.angle_beta   90.00
_cell.angle_gamma   90.00
#
_symmetry.space_group_name_H-M   'P 1'
#
loop_
_entity.id
_entity.type
_entity.pdbx_description
1 polymer ?
#
loop_
_entity_poly.entity_id
_entity_poly.type
_entity_poly.pdbx_seq_one_letter_code
_entity_poly.pdbx_strand_id
1 'polypeptide(L)'
;HDADPLAQRATVETLVGLGARRVELVDTLIAAAVGCGLPVEQPTATMIMVCGAATTQIAVLSLGSIVTAVRIPVGGNAIDEAIIQHLRQHHELLLPSQSVRPLQLALHGNGLQLTGPALTEIHGRDVATGLARSVQVDTAAVRQAIHTPLTAVLDGVGKVLRDCPPDLVADLADRGIMMVGGSAL
;
A
#
# COMPACT_ATOMS: atom_id res chain seq x y z
N HIS A 1 5.67 -12.92 10.37
CA HIS A 1 6.08 -12.23 11.61
C HIS A 1 4.92 -11.57 12.36
N ASP A 2 3.67 -11.53 11.85
CA ASP A 2 2.57 -10.81 12.53
C ASP A 2 1.16 -11.36 12.19
N ALA A 3 1.06 -12.64 11.85
CA ALA A 3 -0.25 -13.30 11.70
C ALA A 3 -0.63 -13.88 13.06
N ASP A 4 -1.90 -13.74 13.45
CA ASP A 4 -2.46 -14.38 14.64
C ASP A 4 -2.05 -15.87 14.66
N PRO A 5 -1.44 -16.40 15.75
CA PRO A 5 -1.09 -17.81 15.87
C PRO A 5 -2.24 -18.75 15.52
N LEU A 6 -3.49 -18.34 15.80
CA LEU A 6 -4.67 -19.08 15.41
C LEU A 6 -4.82 -19.15 13.88
N ALA A 7 -4.66 -18.02 13.20
CA ALA A 7 -4.75 -17.94 11.74
C ALA A 7 -3.63 -18.73 11.04
N GLN A 8 -2.40 -18.68 11.58
CA GLN A 8 -1.27 -19.48 11.08
C GLN A 8 -1.58 -20.98 11.19
N ARG A 9 -2.04 -21.41 12.37
CA ARG A 9 -2.40 -22.80 12.62
C ARG A 9 -3.55 -23.27 11.73
N ALA A 10 -4.62 -22.47 11.63
CA ALA A 10 -5.77 -22.79 10.78
C ALA A 10 -5.37 -22.92 9.31
N THR A 11 -4.46 -22.07 8.83
CA THR A 11 -3.93 -22.13 7.46
C THR A 11 -3.16 -23.43 7.21
N VAL A 12 -2.27 -23.80 8.14
CA VAL A 12 -1.49 -25.05 8.06
C VAL A 12 -2.40 -26.27 8.11
N GLU A 13 -3.34 -26.32 9.06
CA GLU A 13 -4.30 -27.43 9.20
C GLU A 13 -5.16 -27.59 7.94
N THR A 14 -5.60 -26.47 7.35
CA THR A 14 -6.37 -26.47 6.09
C THR A 14 -5.55 -27.04 4.94
N LEU A 15 -4.32 -26.56 4.75
CA LEU A 15 -3.45 -27.01 3.66
C LEU A 15 -3.06 -28.48 3.80
N VAL A 16 -2.77 -28.94 5.03
CA VAL A 16 -2.51 -30.36 5.31
C VAL A 16 -3.75 -31.21 5.07
N GLY A 17 -4.94 -30.74 5.49
CA GLY A 17 -6.22 -31.41 5.23
C GLY A 17 -6.56 -31.54 3.74
N LEU A 18 -6.07 -30.62 2.91
CA LEU A 18 -6.14 -30.68 1.44
C LEU A 18 -5.09 -31.61 0.80
N GLY A 19 -4.24 -32.27 1.60
CA GLY A 19 -3.27 -33.26 1.14
C GLY A 19 -1.83 -32.75 1.02
N ALA A 20 -1.51 -31.54 1.49
CA ALA A 20 -0.13 -31.06 1.52
C ALA A 20 0.72 -31.89 2.49
N ARG A 21 1.82 -32.48 2.00
CA ARG A 21 2.73 -33.31 2.82
C ARG A 21 3.54 -32.51 3.84
N ARG A 22 3.89 -31.27 3.50
CA ARG A 22 4.64 -30.33 4.35
C ARG A 22 4.21 -28.92 4.00
N VAL A 23 3.96 -28.10 5.01
CA VAL A 23 3.60 -26.69 4.87
C VAL A 23 4.57 -25.88 5.71
N GLU A 24 5.19 -24.87 5.11
CA GLU A 24 6.08 -23.94 5.79
C GLU A 24 5.60 -22.53 5.55
N LEU A 25 5.57 -21.74 6.62
CA LEU A 25 5.20 -20.34 6.56
C LEU A 25 6.49 -19.52 6.45
N VAL A 26 6.49 -18.58 5.50
CA VAL A 26 7.59 -17.64 5.29
C VAL A 26 7.07 -16.24 5.55
N ASP A 27 7.93 -15.37 6.05
CA ASP A 27 7.56 -13.98 6.23
C ASP A 27 7.33 -13.29 4.88
N THR A 28 6.21 -12.55 4.77
CA THR A 28 5.83 -11.83 3.56
C THR A 28 6.89 -10.84 3.10
N LEU A 29 7.55 -10.12 4.03
CA LEU A 29 8.56 -9.12 3.69
C LEU A 29 9.83 -9.76 3.12
N ILE A 30 10.27 -10.87 3.73
CA ILE A 30 11.42 -11.64 3.25
C ILE A 30 11.11 -12.26 1.89
N ALA A 31 9.95 -12.90 1.74
CA ALA A 31 9.51 -13.50 0.49
C ALA A 31 9.40 -12.46 -0.63
N ALA A 32 8.84 -11.28 -0.35
CA ALA A 32 8.74 -10.19 -1.30
C ALA A 32 10.12 -9.65 -1.72
N ALA A 33 11.02 -9.47 -0.75
CA ALA A 33 12.37 -8.98 -1.03
C ALA A 33 13.17 -9.94 -1.90
N VAL A 34 13.11 -11.25 -1.60
CA VAL A 34 13.70 -12.30 -2.45
C VAL A 34 13.06 -12.30 -3.83
N GLY A 35 11.72 -12.23 -3.91
CA GLY A 35 10.99 -12.20 -5.18
C GLY A 35 11.34 -11.01 -6.08
N CYS A 36 11.81 -9.91 -5.48
CA CYS A 36 12.27 -8.73 -6.20
C CYS A 36 13.79 -8.69 -6.45
N GLY A 37 14.52 -9.76 -6.09
CA GLY A 37 15.97 -9.84 -6.29
C GLY A 37 16.79 -8.93 -5.38
N LEU A 38 16.23 -8.51 -4.24
CA LEU A 38 16.97 -7.73 -3.25
C LEU A 38 18.04 -8.61 -2.58
N PRO A 39 19.24 -8.08 -2.28
CA PRO A 39 20.33 -8.86 -1.69
C PRO A 39 20.15 -9.06 -0.19
N VAL A 40 19.06 -9.72 0.21
CA VAL A 40 18.67 -9.86 1.63
C VAL A 40 19.67 -10.64 2.47
N GLU A 41 20.46 -11.53 1.87
CA GLU A 41 21.47 -12.34 2.56
C GLU A 41 22.80 -11.61 2.78
N GLN A 42 23.00 -10.46 2.11
CA GLN A 42 24.23 -9.69 2.25
C GLN A 42 24.25 -8.92 3.58
N PRO A 43 25.45 -8.58 4.11
CA PRO A 43 25.59 -7.75 5.30
C PRO A 43 25.20 -6.27 5.09
N THR A 44 24.54 -5.95 3.97
CA THR A 44 24.12 -4.60 3.61
C THR A 44 22.63 -4.43 3.87
N ALA A 45 22.23 -3.29 4.41
CA ALA A 45 20.82 -3.00 4.64
C ALA A 45 20.06 -2.79 3.32
N THR A 46 18.84 -3.31 3.24
CA THR A 46 17.90 -2.99 2.16
C THR A 46 16.53 -2.71 2.75
N MET A 47 15.88 -1.63 2.31
CA MET A 47 14.51 -1.30 2.72
C MET A 47 13.50 -1.76 1.68
N ILE A 48 12.44 -2.43 2.13
CA ILE A 48 11.30 -2.84 1.33
C ILE A 48 10.00 -2.31 1.94
N MET A 49 9.08 -1.89 1.07
CA MET A 49 7.72 -1.50 1.41
C MET A 49 6.73 -2.33 0.58
N VAL A 50 5.91 -3.14 1.27
CA VAL A 50 4.83 -3.93 0.67
C VAL A 50 3.51 -3.21 0.87
N CYS A 51 2.98 -2.63 -0.20
CA CYS A 51 1.72 -1.90 -0.26
C CYS A 51 0.58 -2.87 -0.61
N GLY A 52 -0.14 -3.34 0.42
CA GLY A 52 -1.33 -4.16 0.28
C GLY A 52 -2.63 -3.35 0.21
N ALA A 53 -3.76 -4.06 0.10
CA ALA A 53 -5.08 -3.45 0.06
C ALA A 53 -5.48 -2.81 1.39
N ALA A 54 -5.27 -3.52 2.52
CA ALA A 54 -5.68 -3.04 3.84
C ALA A 54 -4.50 -2.50 4.67
N THR A 55 -3.29 -2.96 4.39
CA THR A 55 -2.11 -2.65 5.20
C THR A 55 -0.90 -2.41 4.31
N THR A 56 0.01 -1.59 4.81
CA THR A 56 1.34 -1.38 4.24
C THR A 56 2.35 -1.85 5.27
N GLN A 57 3.30 -2.68 4.85
CA GLN A 57 4.37 -3.16 5.70
C GLN A 57 5.69 -2.62 5.19
N ILE A 58 6.49 -2.05 6.07
CA ILE A 58 7.80 -1.49 5.73
C ILE A 58 8.83 -2.20 6.60
N ALA A 59 9.96 -2.59 6.02
CA ALA A 59 11.02 -3.25 6.77
C ALA A 59 12.40 -2.95 6.20
N VAL A 60 13.39 -3.00 7.09
CA VAL A 60 14.81 -3.06 6.75
C VAL A 60 15.30 -4.49 6.96
N LEU A 61 15.95 -5.03 5.94
CA LEU A 61 16.48 -6.39 5.88
C LEU A 61 18.00 -6.35 5.81
N SER A 62 18.65 -7.29 6.48
CA SER A 62 20.09 -7.55 6.40
C SER A 62 20.38 -8.97 6.91
N LEU A 63 21.37 -9.65 6.36
CA LEU A 63 21.79 -11.01 6.79
C LEU A 63 20.62 -12.01 6.91
N GLY A 64 19.71 -12.00 5.93
CA GLY A 64 18.56 -12.89 5.83
C GLY A 64 17.46 -12.63 6.87
N SER A 65 17.57 -11.55 7.64
CA SER A 65 16.70 -11.25 8.78
C SER A 65 16.05 -9.87 8.66
N ILE A 66 14.90 -9.72 9.32
CA ILE A 66 14.25 -8.42 9.50
C ILE A 66 14.93 -7.71 10.67
N VAL A 67 15.53 -6.55 10.41
CA VAL A 67 16.19 -5.73 11.43
C VAL A 67 15.19 -4.85 12.15
N THR A 68 14.36 -4.15 11.38
CA THR A 68 13.26 -3.32 11.88
C THR A 68 12.11 -3.40 10.90
N ALA A 69 10.88 -3.38 11.41
CA ALA A 69 9.68 -3.39 10.60
C ALA A 69 8.54 -2.65 11.29
N VAL A 70 7.65 -2.09 10.48
CA VAL A 70 6.37 -1.55 10.93
C VAL A 70 5.25 -2.03 10.02
N ARG A 71 4.09 -2.29 10.61
CA ARG A 71 2.84 -2.50 9.89
C ARG A 71 1.94 -1.28 10.12
N ILE A 72 1.46 -0.71 9.03
CA ILE A 72 0.56 0.43 9.02
C ILE A 72 -0.81 -0.09 8.59
N PRO A 73 -1.90 0.19 9.33
CA PRO A 73 -3.27 -0.20 8.96
C PRO A 73 -3.84 0.72 7.87
N VAL A 74 -3.02 1.00 6.85
CA VAL A 74 -3.33 1.85 5.70
C VAL A 74 -2.81 1.12 4.46
N GLY A 75 -3.67 0.92 3.47
CA GLY A 75 -3.34 0.34 2.17
C GLY A 75 -4.20 0.99 1.08
N GLY A 76 -4.29 0.35 -0.09
CA GLY A 76 -5.10 0.86 -1.22
C GLY A 76 -6.55 1.19 -0.86
N ASN A 77 -7.19 0.40 0.01
CA ASN A 77 -8.57 0.64 0.44
C ASN A 77 -8.76 1.98 1.15
N ALA A 78 -7.73 2.45 1.89
CA ALA A 78 -7.80 3.74 2.57
C ALA A 78 -7.71 4.91 1.58
N ILE A 79 -6.99 4.72 0.47
CA ILE A 79 -6.93 5.67 -0.64
C ILE A 79 -8.29 5.73 -1.32
N ASP A 80 -8.88 4.57 -1.63
CA ASP A 80 -10.20 4.48 -2.25
C ASP A 80 -11.28 5.14 -1.39
N GLU A 81 -11.28 4.86 -0.09
CA GLU A 81 -12.23 5.46 0.85
C GLU A 81 -12.07 6.99 0.91
N ALA A 82 -10.83 7.49 0.90
CA ALA A 82 -10.59 8.94 0.87
C ALA A 82 -11.17 9.59 -0.41
N ILE A 83 -11.05 8.92 -1.56
CA ILE A 83 -11.63 9.39 -2.82
C ILE A 83 -13.17 9.36 -2.75
N ILE A 84 -13.76 8.25 -2.29
CA ILE A 84 -15.22 8.11 -2.17
C ILE A 84 -15.78 9.17 -1.24
N GLN A 85 -15.14 9.38 -0.09
CA GLN A 85 -15.58 10.36 0.89
C GLN A 85 -15.47 11.78 0.35
N HIS A 86 -14.41 12.09 -0.41
CA HIS A 86 -14.26 13.38 -1.09
C HIS A 86 -15.43 13.64 -2.05
N LEU A 87 -15.78 12.65 -2.89
CA LEU A 87 -16.90 12.75 -3.83
C LEU A 87 -18.24 12.89 -3.14
N ARG A 88 -18.44 12.17 -2.04
CA ARG A 88 -19.66 12.28 -1.24
C ARG A 88 -19.83 13.68 -0.65
N GLN A 89 -18.75 14.28 -0.16
CA GLN A 89 -18.79 15.58 0.51
C GLN A 89 -18.87 16.77 -0.46
N HIS A 90 -18.17 16.71 -1.60
CA HIS A 90 -18.05 17.85 -2.51
C HIS A 90 -18.97 17.77 -3.74
N HIS A 91 -19.41 16.57 -4.11
CA HIS A 91 -20.24 16.33 -5.30
C HIS A 91 -21.56 15.63 -5.00
N GLU A 92 -21.86 15.34 -3.72
CA GLU A 92 -23.04 14.58 -3.30
C GLU A 92 -23.20 13.27 -4.08
N LEU A 93 -22.07 12.62 -4.40
CA LEU A 93 -22.02 11.45 -5.25
C LEU A 93 -21.51 10.24 -4.48
N LEU A 94 -22.26 9.14 -4.55
CA LEU A 94 -21.93 7.87 -3.92
C LEU A 94 -21.52 6.85 -4.97
N LEU A 95 -20.37 6.21 -4.73
CA LEU A 95 -19.77 5.20 -5.60
C LEU A 95 -19.46 3.91 -4.82
N PRO A 96 -19.54 2.72 -5.44
CA PRO A 96 -18.83 1.56 -4.93
C PRO A 96 -17.32 1.71 -5.15
N SER A 97 -16.50 1.10 -4.29
CA SER A 97 -15.03 1.27 -4.30
C SER A 97 -14.38 0.95 -5.64
N GLN A 98 -14.80 -0.11 -6.32
CA GLN A 98 -14.29 -0.49 -7.65
C GLN A 98 -14.53 0.57 -8.75
N SER A 99 -15.43 1.53 -8.55
CA SER A 99 -15.75 2.57 -9.53
C SER A 99 -14.83 3.80 -9.43
N VAL A 100 -13.88 3.86 -8.48
CA VAL A 100 -12.92 4.96 -8.36
C VAL A 100 -11.73 4.86 -9.32
N ARG A 101 -11.61 3.75 -10.07
CA ARG A 101 -10.47 3.48 -10.96
C ARG A 101 -10.17 4.60 -11.97
N PRO A 102 -11.15 5.27 -12.62
CA PRO A 102 -10.86 6.37 -13.52
C PRO A 102 -10.10 7.52 -12.83
N LEU A 103 -10.47 7.83 -11.58
CA LEU A 103 -9.80 8.86 -10.78
C LEU A 103 -8.40 8.41 -10.37
N GLN A 104 -8.23 7.15 -9.96
CA GLN A 104 -6.90 6.59 -9.69
C GLN A 104 -5.97 6.74 -10.90
N LEU A 105 -6.42 6.32 -12.09
CA LEU A 105 -5.64 6.44 -13.33
C LEU A 105 -5.29 7.88 -13.68
N ALA A 106 -6.21 8.83 -13.42
CA ALA A 106 -5.94 10.26 -13.61
C ALA A 106 -4.88 10.80 -12.62
N LEU A 107 -4.77 10.21 -11.43
CA LEU A 107 -3.74 10.55 -10.44
C LEU A 107 -2.36 10.02 -10.83
N HIS A 108 -2.28 8.87 -11.51
CA HIS A 108 -1.04 8.18 -11.93
C HIS A 108 -0.20 8.90 -13.01
N GLY A 109 -0.42 10.20 -13.25
CA GLY A 109 0.45 11.01 -14.10
C GLY A 109 1.90 10.94 -13.60
N ASN A 110 2.74 10.18 -14.32
CA ASN A 110 4.14 9.85 -14.05
C ASN A 110 4.84 10.89 -13.17
N GLY A 111 5.32 10.47 -11.99
CA GLY A 111 5.84 11.28 -10.87
C GLY A 111 6.98 12.28 -11.11
N LEU A 112 7.23 12.67 -12.36
CA LEU A 112 8.11 13.77 -12.78
C LEU A 112 7.36 14.90 -13.50
N GLN A 113 6.13 14.69 -13.98
CA GLN A 113 5.26 15.74 -14.54
C GLN A 113 3.79 15.50 -14.16
N LEU A 114 3.08 16.58 -13.83
CA LEU A 114 1.63 16.61 -13.58
C LEU A 114 0.83 16.41 -14.88
N THR A 115 1.12 15.35 -15.66
CA THR A 115 0.51 15.05 -16.97
C THR A 115 -0.72 14.15 -16.84
N GLY A 116 -1.54 14.35 -15.81
CA GLY A 116 -2.90 13.81 -15.73
C GLY A 116 -3.90 14.83 -16.27
N PRO A 117 -5.09 14.41 -16.74
CA PRO A 117 -6.13 15.37 -17.07
C PRO A 117 -6.48 16.19 -15.83
N ALA A 118 -6.63 17.51 -15.97
CA ALA A 118 -6.99 18.36 -14.82
C ALA A 118 -8.40 18.03 -14.28
N LEU A 119 -9.28 17.57 -15.17
CA LEU A 119 -10.65 17.17 -14.86
C LEU A 119 -10.86 15.73 -15.33
N THR A 120 -11.53 14.94 -14.50
CA THR A 120 -11.91 13.56 -14.81
C THR A 120 -13.39 13.35 -14.55
N GLU A 121 -14.10 12.79 -15.52
CA GLU A 121 -15.51 12.45 -15.35
C GLU A 121 -15.66 11.16 -14.54
N ILE A 122 -16.52 11.19 -13.53
CA ILE A 122 -16.86 10.03 -12.71
C ILE A 122 -18.37 9.84 -12.69
N HIS A 123 -18.78 8.57 -12.73
CA HIS A 123 -20.19 8.17 -12.81
C HIS A 123 -20.60 7.54 -11.49
N GLY A 124 -21.70 7.99 -10.91
CA GLY A 124 -22.14 7.57 -9.59
C GLY A 124 -23.62 7.70 -9.34
N ARG A 125 -24.03 7.51 -8.09
CA ARG A 125 -25.39 7.75 -7.64
C ARG A 125 -25.46 9.04 -6.84
N ASP A 126 -26.37 9.92 -7.22
CA ASP A 126 -26.64 11.13 -6.47
C ASP A 126 -27.22 10.77 -5.08
N VAL A 127 -26.68 11.37 -4.03
CA VAL A 127 -27.02 11.03 -2.64
C VAL A 127 -28.46 11.43 -2.30
N ALA A 128 -28.98 12.51 -2.89
CA ALA A 128 -30.32 13.01 -2.59
C ALA A 128 -31.40 12.25 -3.38
N THR A 129 -31.15 12.00 -4.67
CA THR A 129 -32.16 11.43 -5.58
C THR A 129 -32.01 9.92 -5.79
N GLY A 130 -30.82 9.36 -5.53
CA GLY A 130 -30.49 7.97 -5.80
C GLY A 130 -30.31 7.63 -7.28
N LEU A 131 -30.47 8.62 -8.18
CA LEU A 131 -30.36 8.44 -9.62
C LEU A 131 -28.90 8.47 -10.07
N ALA A 132 -28.64 7.85 -11.24
CA ALA A 132 -27.32 7.89 -11.85
C ALA A 132 -26.99 9.32 -12.32
N ARG A 133 -25.79 9.78 -12.00
CA ARG A 133 -25.28 11.12 -12.32
C ARG A 133 -23.79 11.06 -12.63
N SER A 134 -23.36 11.89 -13.57
CA SER A 134 -21.95 12.10 -13.89
C SER A 134 -21.51 13.48 -13.39
N VAL A 135 -20.29 13.56 -12.86
CA VAL A 135 -19.68 14.83 -12.43
C VAL A 135 -18.24 14.90 -12.94
N GLN A 136 -17.79 16.12 -13.22
CA GLN A 136 -16.39 16.41 -13.50
C GLN A 136 -15.67 16.69 -12.18
N VAL A 137 -14.57 16.00 -11.94
CA VAL A 137 -13.80 16.06 -10.69
C VAL A 137 -12.41 16.58 -10.99
N ASP A 138 -11.96 17.57 -10.22
CA ASP A 138 -10.59 18.07 -10.31
C ASP A 138 -9.61 17.10 -9.66
N THR A 139 -8.63 16.64 -10.44
CA THR A 139 -7.61 15.70 -9.99
C THR A 139 -6.72 16.31 -8.89
N ALA A 140 -6.56 17.63 -8.82
CA ALA A 140 -5.86 18.30 -7.72
C ALA A 140 -6.62 18.18 -6.38
N ALA A 141 -7.95 18.28 -6.40
CA ALA A 141 -8.77 18.10 -5.20
C ALA A 141 -8.72 16.65 -4.69
N VAL A 142 -8.68 15.68 -5.61
CA VAL A 142 -8.50 14.27 -5.27
C VAL A 142 -7.11 14.00 -4.67
N ARG A 143 -6.05 14.62 -5.20
CA ARG A 143 -4.70 14.56 -4.59
C ARG A 143 -4.71 15.06 -3.13
N GLN A 144 -5.42 16.15 -2.87
CA GLN A 144 -5.58 16.67 -1.51
C GLN A 144 -6.29 15.65 -0.61
N ALA A 145 -7.33 14.98 -1.11
CA ALA A 145 -8.08 13.98 -0.35
C ALA A 145 -7.23 12.77 0.06
N ILE A 146 -6.38 12.27 -0.83
CA ILE A 146 -5.51 11.12 -0.55
C ILE A 146 -4.24 11.47 0.24
N HIS A 147 -3.99 12.76 0.50
CA HIS A 147 -2.81 13.20 1.25
C HIS A 147 -2.74 12.58 2.65
N THR A 148 -3.88 12.45 3.34
CA THR A 148 -3.94 11.91 4.70
C THR A 148 -3.45 10.45 4.79
N PRO A 149 -3.99 9.47 4.02
CA PRO A 149 -3.49 8.10 4.06
C PRO A 149 -2.02 8.02 3.60
N LEU A 150 -1.59 8.83 2.63
CA LEU A 150 -0.17 8.87 2.22
C LEU A 150 0.76 9.39 3.32
N THR A 151 0.32 10.40 4.08
CA THR A 151 1.09 10.93 5.22
C THR A 151 1.33 9.83 6.27
N ALA A 152 0.31 9.02 6.56
CA ALA A 152 0.47 7.90 7.50
C ALA A 152 1.51 6.87 7.01
N VAL A 153 1.61 6.64 5.70
CA VAL A 153 2.65 5.78 5.11
C VAL A 153 4.04 6.42 5.27
N LEU A 154 4.18 7.71 4.97
CA LEU A 154 5.43 8.46 5.14
C LEU A 154 5.91 8.49 6.60
N ASP A 155 4.99 8.66 7.55
CA ASP A 155 5.28 8.61 8.98
C ASP A 155 5.83 7.23 9.39
N GLY A 156 5.27 6.16 8.80
CA GLY A 156 5.76 4.81 8.98
C GLY A 156 7.16 4.58 8.41
N VAL A 157 7.47 5.11 7.22
CA VAL A 157 8.83 5.10 6.66
C VAL A 157 9.79 5.82 7.62
N GLY A 158 9.42 7.01 8.07
CA GLY A 158 10.22 7.78 9.03
C GLY A 158 10.42 7.06 10.36
N LYS A 159 9.41 6.32 10.83
CA LYS A 159 9.53 5.48 12.04
C LYS A 159 10.55 4.37 11.85
N VAL A 160 10.46 3.61 10.75
CA VAL A 160 11.41 2.52 10.47
C VAL A 160 12.84 3.06 10.36
N LEU A 161 13.05 4.21 9.71
CA LEU A 161 14.37 4.83 9.63
C LEU A 161 14.92 5.27 11.00
N ARG A 162 14.07 5.78 11.89
CA ARG A 162 14.48 6.17 13.26
C ARG A 162 14.80 4.98 14.15
N ASP A 163 14.05 3.89 13.98
CA ASP A 163 14.22 2.66 14.77
C ASP A 163 15.35 1.78 14.20
N CYS A 164 15.87 2.09 13.01
CA CYS A 164 16.97 1.36 12.37
C CYS A 164 18.32 1.75 13.00
N PRO A 165 19.23 0.78 13.26
CA PRO A 165 20.60 1.08 13.69
C PRO A 165 21.30 2.06 12.73
N PRO A 166 21.95 3.13 13.23
CA PRO A 166 22.58 4.16 12.38
C PRO A 166 23.54 3.60 11.33
N ASP A 167 24.27 2.55 11.70
CA ASP A 167 25.27 1.88 10.85
C ASP A 167 24.64 1.28 9.57
N LEU A 168 23.36 0.90 9.63
CA LEU A 168 22.60 0.33 8.51
C LEU A 168 21.83 1.39 7.72
N VAL A 169 21.54 2.55 8.31
CA VAL A 169 20.83 3.64 7.62
C VAL A 169 21.68 4.21 6.47
N ALA A 170 23.01 4.23 6.62
CA ALA A 170 23.92 4.69 5.57
C ALA A 170 23.76 3.89 4.26
N ASP A 171 23.63 2.56 4.35
CA ASP A 171 23.42 1.68 3.19
C ASP A 171 22.11 1.98 2.45
N LEU A 172 21.08 2.48 3.15
CA LEU A 172 19.77 2.77 2.58
C LEU A 172 19.77 4.05 1.73
N ALA A 173 20.66 4.99 2.03
CA ALA A 173 20.75 6.25 1.29
C ALA A 173 21.09 6.01 -0.19
N ASP A 174 21.95 5.02 -0.46
CA ASP A 174 22.40 4.68 -1.82
C ASP A 174 21.40 3.79 -2.57
N ARG A 175 20.67 2.93 -1.85
CA ARG A 175 19.79 1.90 -2.45
C ARG A 175 18.32 2.32 -2.53
N GLY A 176 17.91 3.29 -1.72
CA GLY A 176 16.54 3.74 -1.62
C GLY A 176 15.59 2.68 -1.03
N ILE A 177 14.32 2.77 -1.42
CA ILE A 177 13.23 1.92 -0.91
C ILE A 177 12.64 1.14 -2.08
N MET A 178 12.64 -0.18 -1.97
CA MET A 178 11.93 -1.03 -2.94
C MET A 178 10.44 -1.10 -2.58
N MET A 179 9.57 -0.60 -3.46
CA MET A 179 8.11 -0.63 -3.25
C MET A 179 7.48 -1.74 -4.10
N VAL A 180 6.62 -2.55 -3.48
CA VAL A 180 5.98 -3.71 -4.10
C VAL A 180 4.53 -3.84 -3.65
N GLY A 181 3.75 -4.65 -4.34
CA GLY A 181 2.34 -4.89 -4.03
C GLY A 181 1.38 -4.11 -4.92
N GLY A 182 0.12 -4.52 -4.95
CA GLY A 182 -0.87 -4.00 -5.89
C GLY A 182 -1.19 -2.52 -5.72
N SER A 183 -0.97 -1.97 -4.53
CA SER A 183 -1.19 -0.55 -4.21
C SER A 183 0.09 0.29 -4.30
N ALA A 184 1.20 -0.28 -4.75
CA ALA A 184 2.44 0.47 -5.02
C ALA A 184 2.42 1.19 -6.39
N LEU A 185 1.42 0.89 -7.23
CA LEU A 185 1.23 1.45 -8.56
C LEU A 185 0.48 2.79 -8.51
#